data_AF-A0AAD4SUB0-F1
#
_entry.id   AF-A0AAD4SUB0-F1
#
_cell.length_a   1.000
_cell.length_b   1.000
_cell.length_c   1.000
_cell.angle_alpha   90.00
_cell.angle_beta   90.00
_cell.angle_gamma   90.00
#
_symmetry.space_group_name_H-M   'P 1'
#
loop_
_entity.id
_entity.type
_entity.pdbx_description
1 polymer ?
#
loop_
_entity_poly.entity_id
_entity_poly.type
_entity_poly.pdbx_seq_one_letter_code
_entity_poly.pdbx_strand_id
1 'polypeptide(L)'
;MASRVVLPQRQRDGVAEIPKAKAPAGGIRKPLGDIGNVETIRGADGKAQQVNGISPHRPVTRGFCKQLLANAQANLENKNKSQFVVIDDGAAVPKKRISKPVQKKEVLKPKQVEVIDISPDTVEVKKEKPQKASRKKAPTLSAVLSARSKYACRSDDKPKKDPIVDIDGGDADNQLAAVEYVEDLYKYYKLAEKSSLIHDYMGSQQQINESHRMILVDWLIEVHSKFELAPETLYLTIHIVDRYLSTHIVPKRELQLLGMSSMLIASKYEEIWAPEVNDFVCISDRAYTREHILAMEKSILGKLGWTLTVPTPYVFLVRFIKAAVADKKMEHMVYFLAELGLMQYGMIMFSPSMLAASAVYAARCTLNKTPLWDETLKLHTGFCESQLIECAKQLVSFHSGAAEHNLRTVYRKYASHERSAIAYLSPAKSLLA
;
A
#
# COMPACT_ATOMS: atom_id res chain seq x y z
N MET A 1 10.04 -50.02 -14.16
CA MET A 1 11.44 -50.20 -14.60
C MET A 1 11.63 -49.45 -15.91
N ALA A 2 12.67 -48.62 -16.04
CA ALA A 2 13.16 -48.09 -17.31
C ALA A 2 14.57 -47.52 -17.08
N SER A 3 15.60 -48.32 -17.36
CA SER A 3 17.01 -47.92 -17.18
C SER A 3 17.49 -47.02 -18.33
N ARG A 4 18.29 -46.00 -18.03
CA ARG A 4 19.08 -45.27 -19.04
C ARG A 4 20.47 -45.88 -19.19
N VAL A 5 20.95 -45.90 -20.43
CA VAL A 5 22.24 -46.46 -20.86
C VAL A 5 23.37 -45.44 -20.65
N VAL A 6 24.57 -45.92 -20.31
CA VAL A 6 25.81 -45.15 -20.18
C VAL A 6 26.82 -45.60 -21.25
N LEU A 7 27.45 -44.65 -21.96
CA LEU A 7 28.69 -44.83 -22.75
C LEU A 7 29.47 -43.48 -22.81
N PRO A 8 30.79 -43.47 -23.14
CA PRO A 8 31.76 -42.93 -22.18
C PRO A 8 32.47 -41.62 -22.57
N GLN A 9 33.22 -41.07 -21.59
CA GLN A 9 34.10 -39.91 -21.74
C GLN A 9 35.31 -40.17 -22.65
N ARG A 10 35.84 -39.10 -23.25
CA ARG A 10 37.09 -39.10 -24.03
C ARG A 10 38.08 -38.09 -23.45
N GLN A 11 39.33 -38.51 -23.23
CA GLN A 11 40.41 -37.72 -22.63
C GLN A 11 40.91 -36.58 -23.55
N ARG A 12 41.54 -35.58 -22.94
CA ARG A 12 42.66 -34.81 -23.52
C ARG A 12 43.72 -34.55 -22.45
N ASP A 13 44.97 -34.83 -22.80
CA ASP A 13 46.15 -34.72 -21.94
C ASP A 13 46.77 -33.30 -21.94
N GLY A 14 47.61 -33.02 -20.93
CA GLY A 14 48.49 -31.83 -20.88
C GLY A 14 48.80 -31.36 -19.45
N VAL A 15 50.04 -31.57 -18.97
CA VAL A 15 50.47 -31.35 -17.57
C VAL A 15 51.74 -30.49 -17.49
N ALA A 16 51.79 -29.54 -16.54
CA ALA A 16 52.96 -29.08 -15.76
C ALA A 16 52.49 -27.94 -14.79
N GLU A 17 52.21 -28.21 -13.50
CA GLU A 17 53.07 -27.99 -12.29
C GLU A 17 53.32 -26.49 -11.94
N ILE A 18 53.44 -25.99 -10.69
CA ILE A 18 53.98 -26.44 -9.38
C ILE A 18 53.27 -25.59 -8.24
N PRO A 19 53.39 -25.79 -6.90
CA PRO A 19 53.36 -26.97 -6.01
C PRO A 19 52.14 -27.01 -5.05
N LYS A 20 52.03 -28.06 -4.21
CA LYS A 20 51.02 -28.22 -3.14
C LYS A 20 51.31 -27.36 -1.89
N ALA A 21 50.27 -26.74 -1.33
CA ALA A 21 50.19 -26.34 0.08
C ALA A 21 49.07 -27.13 0.80
N LYS A 22 49.25 -27.41 2.10
CA LYS A 22 48.40 -28.33 2.88
C LYS A 22 46.99 -27.77 3.11
N ALA A 23 45.97 -28.62 2.99
CA ALA A 23 44.61 -28.32 3.44
C ALA A 23 44.53 -28.30 4.97
N PRO A 24 43.92 -27.28 5.61
CA PRO A 24 43.49 -27.34 6.99
C PRO A 24 42.16 -28.11 7.11
N ALA A 25 41.96 -28.77 8.26
CA ALA A 25 40.83 -29.65 8.52
C ALA A 25 39.47 -28.93 8.57
N GLY A 26 38.39 -29.71 8.48
CA GLY A 26 37.02 -29.21 8.43
C GLY A 26 36.65 -28.33 9.63
N GLY A 27 36.30 -27.08 9.34
CA GLY A 27 35.62 -26.19 10.27
C GLY A 27 34.17 -26.03 9.86
N ILE A 28 33.24 -26.33 10.77
CA ILE A 28 31.85 -25.85 10.66
C ILE A 28 31.94 -24.33 10.55
N ARG A 29 31.41 -23.75 9.46
CA ARG A 29 31.33 -22.29 9.33
C ARG A 29 30.56 -21.75 10.53
N LYS A 30 31.22 -20.97 11.39
CA LYS A 30 30.52 -20.20 12.42
C LYS A 30 29.48 -19.31 11.72
N PRO A 31 28.28 -19.15 12.28
CA PRO A 31 27.34 -18.17 11.76
C PRO A 31 28.03 -16.80 11.75
N LEU A 32 27.81 -16.04 10.67
CA LEU A 32 28.10 -14.61 10.67
C LEU A 32 27.32 -14.00 11.86
N GLY A 33 28.01 -13.21 12.68
CA GLY A 33 27.38 -12.52 13.81
C GLY A 33 26.39 -11.45 13.34
N ASP A 34 25.91 -10.64 14.28
CA ASP A 34 25.01 -9.53 14.03
C ASP A 34 25.68 -8.45 13.14
N ILE A 35 25.60 -8.66 11.82
CA ILE A 35 26.20 -7.78 10.79
C ILE A 35 25.54 -6.40 10.70
N GLY A 36 24.36 -6.23 11.30
CA GLY A 36 23.71 -4.93 11.42
C GLY A 36 24.21 -4.06 12.58
N ASN A 37 25.15 -4.57 13.41
CA ASN A 37 25.47 -3.92 14.68
C ASN A 37 26.98 -3.89 15.02
N VAL A 38 27.82 -3.65 14.02
CA VAL A 38 29.25 -3.38 14.23
C VAL A 38 29.40 -2.04 14.95
N GLU A 39 29.68 -2.10 16.26
CA GLU A 39 30.13 -0.91 16.99
C GLU A 39 31.36 -0.33 16.29
N THR A 40 31.22 0.86 15.71
CA THR A 40 32.33 1.54 15.05
C THR A 40 33.26 2.06 16.14
N ILE A 41 34.23 1.24 16.53
CA ILE A 41 35.33 1.63 17.41
C ILE A 41 36.05 2.79 16.72
N ARG A 42 35.80 4.01 17.18
CA ARG A 42 36.58 5.18 16.77
C ARG A 42 37.98 5.01 17.35
N GLY A 43 38.90 4.52 16.53
CA GLY A 43 40.32 4.67 16.79
C GLY A 43 40.64 6.14 17.03
N ALA A 44 41.49 6.42 18.01
CA ALA A 44 42.07 7.74 18.18
C ALA A 44 42.91 8.11 16.95
N ASP A 45 43.03 9.41 16.71
CA ASP A 45 43.91 10.06 15.72
C ASP A 45 43.59 9.83 14.23
N GLY A 46 42.92 10.82 13.63
CA GLY A 46 42.74 10.93 12.18
C GLY A 46 41.60 11.88 11.79
N LYS A 47 41.89 12.96 11.04
CA LYS A 47 40.87 13.96 10.66
C LYS A 47 39.78 13.34 9.78
N ALA A 48 38.53 13.51 10.17
CA ALA A 48 37.38 13.13 9.34
C ALA A 48 37.28 14.04 8.11
N GLN A 49 37.38 13.46 6.92
CA GLN A 49 37.19 14.16 5.66
C GLN A 49 35.71 14.09 5.27
N GLN A 50 35.03 15.24 5.31
CA GLN A 50 33.61 15.31 4.94
C GLN A 50 33.44 15.06 3.44
N VAL A 51 32.62 14.07 3.10
CA VAL A 51 32.07 13.90 1.75
C VAL A 51 30.56 13.76 1.90
N ASN A 52 29.83 14.70 1.29
CA ASN A 52 28.37 14.67 1.04
C ASN A 52 27.42 14.48 2.24
N GLY A 53 27.54 15.36 3.24
CA GLY A 53 26.41 16.21 3.67
C GLY A 53 25.11 15.63 4.26
N ILE A 54 24.92 14.31 4.36
CA ILE A 54 23.72 13.70 4.96
C ILE A 54 24.14 12.73 6.06
N SER A 55 23.87 13.09 7.32
CA SER A 55 23.88 12.16 8.45
C SER A 55 22.50 11.52 8.54
N PRO A 56 22.35 10.20 8.35
CA PRO A 56 21.02 9.56 8.25
C PRO A 56 20.24 9.56 9.57
N HIS A 57 20.90 9.66 10.72
CA HIS A 57 20.22 9.71 12.02
C HIS A 57 19.98 11.15 12.48
N ARG A 58 18.73 11.60 12.40
CA ARG A 58 18.24 12.76 13.14
C ARG A 58 18.02 12.34 14.60
N PRO A 59 18.72 12.94 15.60
CA PRO A 59 18.62 12.46 16.98
C PRO A 59 17.18 12.49 17.51
N VAL A 60 16.69 11.34 17.98
CA VAL A 60 15.39 11.25 18.65
C VAL A 60 15.48 11.97 20.00
N THR A 61 14.72 13.05 20.17
CA THR A 61 14.81 13.88 21.38
C THR A 61 14.09 13.23 22.55
N ARG A 62 14.75 13.14 23.70
CA ARG A 62 14.23 12.50 24.93
C ARG A 62 12.85 13.01 25.38
N GLY A 63 12.55 14.30 25.16
CA GLY A 63 11.24 14.87 25.43
C GLY A 63 10.12 14.31 24.56
N PHE A 64 10.42 13.97 23.30
CA PHE A 64 9.46 13.35 22.38
C PHE A 64 9.18 11.89 22.76
N CYS A 65 10.20 11.11 23.13
CA CYS A 65 10.02 9.74 23.62
C CYS A 65 9.11 9.69 24.86
N LYS A 66 9.28 10.63 25.79
CA LYS A 66 8.41 10.75 26.96
C LYS A 66 6.96 11.07 26.60
N GLN A 67 6.73 11.94 25.61
CA GLN A 67 5.37 12.23 25.13
C GLN A 67 4.74 11.00 24.47
N LEU A 68 5.49 10.28 23.63
CA LEU A 68 5.05 9.03 22.98
C LEU A 68 4.64 7.96 24.01
N LEU A 69 5.48 7.71 25.03
CA LEU A 69 5.14 6.77 26.09
C LEU A 69 3.95 7.22 26.92
N ALA A 70 3.91 8.51 27.32
CA ALA A 70 2.81 9.05 28.09
C ALA A 70 1.48 8.93 27.33
N ASN A 71 1.47 9.20 26.02
CA ASN A 71 0.30 8.99 25.16
C ASN A 71 -0.12 7.51 25.13
N ALA A 72 0.82 6.58 24.94
CA ALA A 72 0.51 5.15 24.90
C ALA A 72 -0.01 4.64 26.26
N GLN A 73 0.66 4.98 27.36
CA GLN A 73 0.33 4.53 28.72
C GLN A 73 -0.96 5.17 29.24
N ALA A 74 -1.15 6.48 29.09
CA ALA A 74 -2.38 7.16 29.53
C ALA A 74 -3.61 6.64 28.77
N ASN A 75 -3.48 6.31 27.48
CA ASN A 75 -4.58 5.70 26.71
C ASN A 75 -4.86 4.24 27.12
N LEU A 76 -3.85 3.50 27.57
CA LEU A 76 -4.00 2.15 28.15
C LEU A 76 -4.61 2.15 29.56
N GLU A 77 -4.59 3.28 30.27
CA GLU A 77 -5.11 3.43 31.64
C GLU A 77 -6.48 4.14 31.70
N ASN A 78 -6.69 5.20 30.91
CA ASN A 78 -7.89 6.04 30.99
C ASN A 78 -9.20 5.31 30.64
N LYS A 79 -9.15 4.23 29.84
CA LYS A 79 -10.35 3.40 29.56
C LYS A 79 -10.83 2.56 30.76
N ASN A 80 -10.08 2.51 31.87
CA ASN A 80 -10.51 1.88 33.12
C ASN A 80 -11.21 2.87 34.09
N LYS A 81 -11.41 4.14 33.71
CA LYS A 81 -12.03 5.18 34.56
C LYS A 81 -13.06 6.04 33.82
N SER A 82 -14.16 5.41 33.37
CA SER A 82 -15.36 6.17 32.99
C SER A 82 -16.64 5.36 33.21
N GLN A 83 -17.02 5.21 34.47
CA GLN A 83 -18.40 4.91 34.85
C GLN A 83 -18.79 5.85 36.01
N PHE A 84 -20.01 6.40 35.92
CA PHE A 84 -20.72 7.28 36.85
C PHE A 84 -20.52 8.82 36.82
N VAL A 85 -21.68 9.50 36.64
CA VAL A 85 -22.09 10.85 37.11
C VAL A 85 -21.56 12.08 36.35
N VAL A 86 -22.30 13.15 36.05
CA VAL A 86 -23.75 13.47 35.85
C VAL A 86 -23.80 14.75 34.97
N ILE A 87 -24.91 15.04 34.29
CA ILE A 87 -25.13 16.24 33.44
C ILE A 87 -25.67 17.42 34.26
N ASP A 88 -25.21 18.65 34.01
CA ASP A 88 -26.06 19.87 34.01
C ASP A 88 -25.48 21.01 33.12
N ASP A 89 -26.34 21.98 32.78
CA ASP A 89 -26.25 22.94 31.67
C ASP A 89 -25.40 24.23 31.89
N GLY A 90 -25.12 24.97 30.80
CA GLY A 90 -24.71 26.39 30.87
C GLY A 90 -24.16 27.00 29.58
N ALA A 91 -24.95 27.82 28.88
CA ALA A 91 -24.60 28.42 27.58
C ALA A 91 -24.10 29.88 27.66
N ALA A 92 -23.29 30.34 26.68
CA ALA A 92 -23.42 31.66 26.01
C ALA A 92 -22.36 31.92 24.91
N VAL A 93 -22.73 32.70 23.89
CA VAL A 93 -21.89 33.19 22.78
C VAL A 93 -22.06 34.71 22.66
N PRO A 94 -21.05 35.45 22.15
CA PRO A 94 -21.39 36.53 21.21
C PRO A 94 -20.53 36.59 19.92
N LYS A 95 -21.19 37.00 18.83
CA LYS A 95 -20.63 37.22 17.47
C LYS A 95 -20.17 38.67 17.27
N LYS A 96 -19.29 38.94 16.28
CA LYS A 96 -19.53 40.00 15.24
C LYS A 96 -18.51 40.03 14.06
N ARG A 97 -19.11 40.08 12.85
CA ARG A 97 -18.86 40.93 11.65
C ARG A 97 -17.41 41.13 11.13
N ILE A 98 -17.07 40.75 9.89
CA ILE A 98 -17.49 41.22 8.54
C ILE A 98 -16.93 42.61 8.14
N SER A 99 -16.08 42.63 7.11
CA SER A 99 -16.06 43.67 6.06
C SER A 99 -15.37 43.21 4.74
N LYS A 100 -16.06 43.42 3.62
CA LYS A 100 -15.55 43.63 2.24
C LYS A 100 -16.27 44.88 1.70
N PRO A 101 -15.67 45.69 0.82
CA PRO A 101 -16.03 45.71 -0.62
C PRO A 101 -14.74 45.84 -1.49
N VAL A 102 -14.66 46.24 -2.77
CA VAL A 102 -15.61 46.75 -3.81
C VAL A 102 -15.22 46.13 -5.19
N GLN A 103 -16.09 46.20 -6.20
CA GLN A 103 -15.80 45.90 -7.62
C GLN A 103 -15.62 47.20 -8.45
N LYS A 104 -15.00 47.11 -9.64
CA LYS A 104 -15.27 48.02 -10.78
C LYS A 104 -15.37 47.27 -12.12
N LYS A 105 -15.97 47.93 -13.13
CA LYS A 105 -16.71 47.35 -14.26
C LYS A 105 -15.95 47.19 -15.59
N GLU A 106 -16.59 46.43 -16.47
CA GLU A 106 -16.42 46.25 -17.93
C GLU A 106 -16.37 47.54 -18.77
N VAL A 107 -15.79 47.43 -19.98
CA VAL A 107 -16.27 48.05 -21.25
C VAL A 107 -16.00 47.07 -22.43
N LEU A 108 -16.75 47.18 -23.54
CA LEU A 108 -16.88 46.22 -24.65
C LEU A 108 -16.00 46.45 -25.91
N LYS A 109 -16.07 45.47 -26.83
CA LYS A 109 -15.45 45.30 -28.17
C LYS A 109 -15.77 46.39 -29.22
N PRO A 110 -15.07 46.38 -30.38
CA PRO A 110 -15.72 45.89 -31.63
C PRO A 110 -15.03 44.70 -32.36
N LYS A 111 -15.61 44.26 -33.49
CA LYS A 111 -15.26 43.07 -34.33
C LYS A 111 -14.70 43.49 -35.72
N GLN A 112 -14.22 42.48 -36.49
CA GLN A 112 -14.27 42.25 -37.97
C GLN A 112 -12.86 41.97 -38.58
N VAL A 113 -12.65 41.18 -39.65
CA VAL A 113 -13.49 40.27 -40.48
C VAL A 113 -12.61 39.15 -41.12
N GLU A 114 -13.24 38.17 -41.77
CA GLU A 114 -12.66 36.99 -42.44
C GLU A 114 -11.72 37.28 -43.63
N VAL A 115 -10.86 36.31 -43.97
CA VAL A 115 -10.32 36.12 -45.33
C VAL A 115 -10.42 34.63 -45.70
N ILE A 116 -10.93 34.38 -46.90
CA ILE A 116 -11.09 33.06 -47.54
C ILE A 116 -9.86 32.82 -48.44
N ASP A 117 -9.36 31.59 -48.51
CA ASP A 117 -8.38 31.19 -49.52
C ASP A 117 -8.82 29.90 -50.23
N ILE A 118 -8.60 29.83 -51.55
CA ILE A 118 -9.15 28.84 -52.48
C ILE A 118 -8.10 28.50 -53.53
N SER A 119 -7.68 27.22 -53.63
CA SER A 119 -7.17 26.55 -54.86
C SER A 119 -6.61 25.14 -54.54
N PRO A 120 -6.45 24.22 -55.52
CA PRO A 120 -7.54 23.70 -56.36
C PRO A 120 -7.47 22.16 -56.54
N ASP A 121 -8.46 21.58 -57.19
CA ASP A 121 -8.51 20.14 -57.54
C ASP A 121 -7.43 19.70 -58.55
N THR A 122 -7.07 18.41 -58.51
CA THR A 122 -6.52 17.69 -59.67
C THR A 122 -7.22 16.35 -59.86
N VAL A 123 -7.60 16.04 -61.10
CA VAL A 123 -8.42 14.87 -61.47
C VAL A 123 -7.76 14.11 -62.62
N GLU A 124 -7.25 12.91 -62.35
CA GLU A 124 -6.87 11.89 -63.35
C GLU A 124 -6.96 10.48 -62.72
N VAL A 125 -7.23 9.36 -63.40
CA VAL A 125 -7.79 9.07 -64.74
C VAL A 125 -8.43 7.66 -64.65
N LYS A 126 -9.53 7.40 -65.37
CA LYS A 126 -10.14 6.05 -65.46
C LYS A 126 -9.32 5.12 -66.36
N LYS A 127 -9.21 3.83 -66.00
CA LYS A 127 -8.95 2.73 -66.94
C LYS A 127 -9.91 1.57 -66.70
N GLU A 128 -10.63 1.16 -67.75
CA GLU A 128 -11.52 0.00 -67.77
C GLU A 128 -10.93 -1.16 -68.58
N LYS A 129 -11.29 -2.40 -68.20
CA LYS A 129 -11.67 -3.58 -69.01
C LYS A 129 -11.27 -4.90 -68.30
N PRO A 130 -11.88 -6.07 -68.62
CA PRO A 130 -13.14 -6.31 -69.35
C PRO A 130 -14.18 -7.11 -68.53
N GLN A 131 -15.42 -7.14 -69.00
CA GLN A 131 -16.52 -7.90 -68.39
C GLN A 131 -16.39 -9.42 -68.62
N LYS A 132 -16.63 -10.23 -67.58
CA LYS A 132 -17.04 -11.64 -67.71
C LYS A 132 -18.46 -11.79 -67.18
N ALA A 133 -19.34 -12.42 -67.98
CA ALA A 133 -20.72 -12.68 -67.60
C ALA A 133 -20.78 -13.67 -66.42
N SER A 134 -21.27 -13.20 -65.27
CA SER A 134 -21.52 -14.03 -64.09
C SER A 134 -23.00 -14.01 -63.75
N ARG A 135 -23.67 -15.16 -63.92
CA ARG A 135 -25.07 -15.36 -63.45
C ARG A 135 -25.11 -15.10 -61.94
N LYS A 136 -25.82 -14.05 -61.51
CA LYS A 136 -26.08 -13.78 -60.08
C LYS A 136 -26.85 -14.97 -59.49
N LYS A 137 -26.17 -15.84 -58.73
CA LYS A 137 -26.84 -16.85 -57.90
C LYS A 137 -27.60 -16.12 -56.80
N ALA A 138 -28.89 -16.42 -56.65
CA ALA A 138 -29.68 -15.92 -55.53
C ALA A 138 -29.06 -16.42 -54.21
N PRO A 139 -29.06 -15.60 -53.13
CA PRO A 139 -28.54 -16.05 -51.84
C PRO A 139 -29.40 -17.20 -51.31
N THR A 140 -28.76 -18.29 -50.90
CA THR A 140 -29.45 -19.44 -50.29
C THR A 140 -30.25 -19.01 -49.06
N LEU A 141 -31.35 -19.70 -48.77
CA LEU A 141 -32.15 -19.45 -47.55
C LEU A 141 -31.30 -19.47 -46.27
N SER A 142 -30.29 -20.34 -46.18
CA SER A 142 -29.33 -20.35 -45.07
C SER A 142 -28.55 -19.03 -44.94
N ALA A 143 -28.06 -18.45 -46.05
CA ALA A 143 -27.39 -17.15 -46.04
C ALA A 143 -28.33 -16.00 -45.66
N VAL A 144 -29.58 -16.03 -46.13
CA VAL A 144 -30.60 -15.03 -45.78
C VAL A 144 -31.01 -15.13 -44.31
N LEU A 145 -31.18 -16.34 -43.79
CA LEU A 145 -31.50 -16.59 -42.38
C LEU A 145 -30.31 -16.27 -41.46
N SER A 146 -29.07 -16.56 -41.86
CA SER A 146 -27.88 -16.17 -41.11
C SER A 146 -27.65 -14.65 -41.13
N ALA A 147 -27.92 -13.98 -42.26
CA ALA A 147 -27.91 -12.52 -42.32
C ALA A 147 -29.01 -11.90 -41.45
N ARG A 148 -30.23 -12.44 -41.48
CA ARG A 148 -31.34 -12.01 -40.61
C ARG A 148 -31.09 -12.30 -39.13
N SER A 149 -30.46 -13.42 -38.79
CA SER A 149 -30.01 -13.70 -37.42
C SER A 149 -28.95 -12.71 -36.96
N LYS A 150 -27.93 -12.42 -37.79
CA LYS A 150 -26.93 -11.39 -37.51
C LYS A 150 -27.52 -9.98 -37.39
N TYR A 151 -28.62 -9.70 -38.11
CA TYR A 151 -29.34 -8.42 -38.01
C TYR A 151 -30.28 -8.36 -36.79
N ALA A 152 -30.95 -9.46 -36.44
CA ALA A 152 -31.75 -9.57 -35.23
C ALA A 152 -30.90 -9.56 -33.93
N CYS A 153 -29.64 -10.01 -34.02
CA CYS A 153 -28.63 -9.86 -32.96
C CYS A 153 -27.84 -8.54 -33.04
N ARG A 154 -28.19 -7.61 -33.95
CA ARG A 154 -27.83 -6.19 -33.83
C ARG A 154 -28.89 -5.47 -33.01
N SER A 155 -28.89 -5.74 -31.72
CA SER A 155 -29.13 -4.65 -30.78
C SER A 155 -27.94 -3.69 -30.91
N ASP A 156 -28.20 -2.45 -31.35
CA ASP A 156 -27.17 -1.41 -31.37
C ASP A 156 -26.78 -0.94 -29.96
N ASP A 157 -27.48 -1.43 -28.93
CA ASP A 157 -27.10 -1.40 -27.51
C ASP A 157 -26.20 -2.59 -27.10
N LYS A 158 -25.09 -2.80 -27.81
CA LYS A 158 -23.92 -3.33 -27.12
C LYS A 158 -23.34 -2.16 -26.33
N PRO A 159 -23.25 -2.21 -24.98
CA PRO A 159 -22.56 -1.17 -24.25
C PRO A 159 -21.16 -1.06 -24.84
N LYS A 160 -20.77 0.16 -25.24
CA LYS A 160 -19.38 0.46 -25.58
C LYS A 160 -18.57 0.05 -24.36
N LYS A 161 -17.84 -1.07 -24.44
CA LYS A 161 -16.93 -1.44 -23.36
C LYS A 161 -15.98 -0.26 -23.17
N ASP A 162 -15.97 0.29 -21.97
CA ASP A 162 -15.04 1.38 -21.67
C ASP A 162 -13.63 0.91 -22.02
N PRO A 163 -12.83 1.74 -22.72
CA PRO A 163 -11.51 1.34 -23.16
C PRO A 163 -10.66 1.02 -21.92
N ILE A 164 -10.28 -0.24 -21.80
CA ILE A 164 -9.33 -0.69 -20.77
C ILE A 164 -8.03 0.08 -21.01
N VAL A 165 -7.60 0.80 -19.99
CA VAL A 165 -6.37 1.61 -20.06
C VAL A 165 -5.19 0.67 -19.86
N ASP A 166 -4.17 0.80 -20.71
CA ASP A 166 -2.85 0.22 -20.42
C ASP A 166 -2.20 1.05 -19.31
N ILE A 167 -2.14 0.46 -18.11
CA ILE A 167 -1.61 1.13 -16.92
C ILE A 167 -0.09 1.00 -16.80
N ASP A 168 0.55 0.17 -17.64
CA ASP A 168 1.99 -0.12 -17.57
C ASP A 168 2.78 0.39 -18.79
N GLY A 169 2.12 0.77 -19.88
CA GLY A 169 2.78 1.33 -21.07
C GLY A 169 3.66 2.56 -20.80
N GLY A 170 3.41 3.31 -19.72
CA GLY A 170 4.27 4.41 -19.27
C GLY A 170 5.59 3.99 -18.59
N ASP A 171 5.70 2.73 -18.19
CA ASP A 171 6.86 2.13 -17.51
C ASP A 171 7.66 1.17 -18.42
N ALA A 172 7.35 1.09 -19.71
CA ALA A 172 7.97 0.12 -20.63
C ALA A 172 9.51 0.22 -20.71
N ASP A 173 10.07 1.42 -20.56
CA ASP A 173 11.52 1.66 -20.53
C ASP A 173 12.11 1.61 -19.10
N ASN A 174 11.28 1.43 -18.06
CA ASN A 174 11.68 1.41 -16.66
C ASN A 174 12.01 -0.01 -16.19
N GLN A 175 13.29 -0.37 -16.21
CA GLN A 175 13.78 -1.68 -15.76
C GLN A 175 13.40 -2.03 -14.31
N LEU A 176 13.15 -1.04 -13.45
CA LEU A 176 12.73 -1.26 -12.06
C LEU A 176 11.24 -1.56 -11.92
N ALA A 177 10.42 -1.26 -12.93
CA ALA A 177 8.99 -1.57 -12.93
C ALA A 177 8.69 -3.04 -13.30
N ALA A 178 9.65 -3.74 -13.91
CA ALA A 178 9.56 -5.16 -14.28
C ALA A 178 8.23 -5.51 -15.00
N VAL A 179 7.85 -4.67 -15.97
CA VAL A 179 6.55 -4.71 -16.67
C VAL A 179 6.26 -6.08 -17.29
N GLU A 180 7.29 -6.79 -17.76
CA GLU A 180 7.16 -8.13 -18.34
C GLU A 180 6.78 -9.22 -17.31
N TYR A 181 6.96 -8.97 -16.01
CA TYR A 181 6.60 -9.88 -14.92
C TYR A 181 5.42 -9.40 -14.08
N VAL A 182 5.00 -8.13 -14.19
CA VAL A 182 4.04 -7.50 -13.26
C VAL A 182 2.71 -8.27 -13.17
N GLU A 183 2.18 -8.73 -14.29
CA GLU A 183 0.92 -9.49 -14.32
C GLU A 183 1.03 -10.86 -13.64
N ASP A 184 2.16 -11.55 -13.79
CA ASP A 184 2.39 -12.84 -13.12
C ASP A 184 2.69 -12.65 -11.62
N LEU A 185 3.33 -11.54 -11.25
CA LEU A 185 3.54 -11.13 -9.86
C LEU A 185 2.20 -10.87 -9.15
N TYR A 186 1.28 -10.13 -9.75
CA TYR A 186 -0.04 -9.88 -9.14
C TYR A 186 -0.95 -11.12 -9.12
N LYS A 187 -0.86 -12.01 -10.13
CA LYS A 187 -1.48 -13.35 -10.05
C LYS A 187 -0.93 -14.14 -8.87
N TYR A 188 0.40 -14.15 -8.68
CA TYR A 188 1.03 -14.81 -7.54
C TYR A 188 0.58 -14.19 -6.21
N TYR A 189 0.59 -12.87 -6.05
CA TYR A 189 0.11 -12.21 -4.84
C TYR A 189 -1.36 -12.54 -4.52
N LYS A 190 -2.26 -12.56 -5.53
CA LYS A 190 -3.66 -12.99 -5.35
C LYS A 190 -3.82 -14.47 -4.94
N LEU A 191 -2.91 -15.34 -5.36
CA LEU A 191 -2.90 -16.73 -4.91
C LEU A 191 -2.32 -16.86 -3.48
N ALA A 192 -1.26 -16.12 -3.19
CA ALA A 192 -0.55 -16.12 -1.92
C ALA A 192 -1.31 -15.41 -0.79
N GLU A 193 -2.20 -14.45 -1.09
CA GLU A 193 -2.92 -13.67 -0.05
C GLU A 193 -3.77 -14.55 0.88
N LYS A 194 -4.18 -15.74 0.42
CA LYS A 194 -4.86 -16.75 1.22
C LYS A 194 -4.02 -17.27 2.39
N SER A 195 -2.70 -17.35 2.22
CA SER A 195 -1.76 -17.77 3.26
C SER A 195 -1.37 -16.63 4.23
N SER A 196 -1.68 -15.38 3.87
CA SER A 196 -1.48 -14.20 4.72
C SER A 196 -2.75 -13.71 5.41
N LEU A 197 -3.86 -14.45 5.30
CA LEU A 197 -5.07 -14.18 6.08
C LEU A 197 -4.81 -14.43 7.56
N ILE A 198 -5.27 -13.50 8.40
CA ILE A 198 -5.19 -13.59 9.85
C ILE A 198 -6.58 -13.97 10.35
N HIS A 199 -6.67 -15.04 11.14
CA HIS A 199 -7.91 -15.45 11.78
C HIS A 199 -8.23 -14.55 12.98
N ASP A 200 -9.51 -14.46 13.36
CA ASP A 200 -9.88 -13.81 14.63
C ASP A 200 -9.18 -14.52 15.80
N TYR A 201 -8.35 -13.75 16.51
CA TYR A 201 -7.55 -14.17 17.63
C TYR A 201 -7.89 -13.44 18.93
N MET A 202 -8.73 -12.41 18.90
CA MET A 202 -8.94 -11.55 20.07
C MET A 202 -9.65 -12.32 21.19
N GLY A 203 -10.55 -13.24 20.84
CA GLY A 203 -11.16 -14.19 21.79
C GLY A 203 -10.18 -15.16 22.46
N SER A 204 -8.96 -15.32 21.94
CA SER A 204 -7.90 -16.13 22.56
C SER A 204 -6.97 -15.31 23.48
N GLN A 205 -7.03 -13.97 23.42
CA GLN A 205 -6.17 -13.09 24.21
C GLN A 205 -6.79 -12.78 25.58
N GLN A 206 -6.04 -13.02 26.66
CA GLN A 206 -6.55 -12.88 28.03
C GLN A 206 -6.47 -11.44 28.59
N GLN A 207 -5.50 -10.64 28.13
CA GLN A 207 -5.22 -9.29 28.64
C GLN A 207 -5.22 -8.20 27.56
N ILE A 208 -5.34 -8.61 26.29
CA ILE A 208 -5.35 -7.74 25.12
C ILE A 208 -6.77 -7.76 24.55
N ASN A 209 -7.24 -6.59 24.13
CA ASN A 209 -8.50 -6.43 23.41
C ASN A 209 -8.25 -5.54 22.18
N GLU A 210 -9.26 -5.37 21.33
CA GLU A 210 -9.16 -4.57 20.11
C GLU A 210 -8.68 -3.14 20.36
N SER A 211 -9.08 -2.54 21.49
CA SER A 211 -8.62 -1.20 21.86
C SER A 211 -7.14 -1.18 22.23
N HIS A 212 -6.61 -2.23 22.87
CA HIS A 212 -5.17 -2.33 23.15
C HIS A 212 -4.37 -2.49 21.85
N ARG A 213 -4.87 -3.26 20.86
CA ARG A 213 -4.29 -3.33 19.51
C ARG A 213 -4.32 -1.94 18.83
N MET A 214 -5.47 -1.27 18.82
CA MET A 214 -5.62 0.04 18.17
C MET A 214 -4.68 1.10 18.77
N ILE A 215 -4.48 1.10 20.10
CA ILE A 215 -3.51 1.98 20.78
C ILE A 215 -2.07 1.66 20.33
N LEU A 216 -1.72 0.37 20.21
CA LEU A 216 -0.41 -0.03 19.69
C LEU A 216 -0.22 0.44 18.24
N VAL A 217 -1.21 0.24 17.36
CA VAL A 217 -1.11 0.61 15.93
C VAL A 217 -1.01 2.13 15.77
N ASP A 218 -1.80 2.93 16.49
CA ASP A 218 -1.69 4.40 16.45
C ASP A 218 -0.25 4.86 16.82
N TRP A 219 0.30 4.29 17.88
CA TRP A 219 1.67 4.56 18.34
C TRP A 219 2.74 4.08 17.35
N LEU A 220 2.57 2.89 16.74
CA LEU A 220 3.48 2.40 15.70
C LEU A 220 3.46 3.29 14.45
N ILE A 221 2.33 3.94 14.12
CA ILE A 221 2.28 4.91 13.01
C ILE A 221 3.01 6.21 13.37
N GLU A 222 3.03 6.64 14.65
CA GLU A 222 3.89 7.74 15.11
C GLU A 222 5.37 7.37 15.00
N VAL A 223 5.76 6.15 15.40
CA VAL A 223 7.14 5.64 15.32
C VAL A 223 7.60 5.48 13.86
N HIS A 224 6.75 4.90 13.02
CA HIS A 224 6.98 4.76 11.57
C HIS A 224 7.30 6.12 10.92
N SER A 225 6.46 7.11 11.21
CA SER A 225 6.64 8.47 10.72
C SER A 225 7.88 9.15 11.33
N LYS A 226 8.33 8.74 12.52
CA LYS A 226 9.49 9.31 13.21
C LYS A 226 10.83 8.78 12.70
N PHE A 227 10.86 7.53 12.26
CA PHE A 227 12.02 6.91 11.60
C PHE A 227 12.01 7.10 10.08
N GLU A 228 11.00 7.78 9.52
CA GLU A 228 10.89 8.10 8.09
C GLU A 228 10.91 6.84 7.18
N LEU A 229 10.36 5.73 7.70
CA LEU A 229 10.37 4.40 7.09
C LEU A 229 9.44 4.29 5.87
N ALA A 230 9.73 3.32 5.00
CA ALA A 230 8.89 2.97 3.85
C ALA A 230 7.49 2.49 4.29
N PRO A 231 6.41 2.72 3.50
CA PRO A 231 5.08 2.20 3.79
C PRO A 231 5.05 0.67 3.95
N GLU A 232 5.81 -0.06 3.12
CA GLU A 232 6.03 -1.51 3.15
C GLU A 232 6.31 -1.99 4.58
N THR A 233 7.26 -1.33 5.24
CA THR A 233 7.68 -1.58 6.62
C THR A 233 6.53 -1.45 7.62
N LEU A 234 5.64 -0.46 7.47
CA LEU A 234 4.46 -0.32 8.34
C LEU A 234 3.48 -1.48 8.15
N TYR A 235 3.11 -1.77 6.90
CA TYR A 235 2.13 -2.84 6.63
C TYR A 235 2.67 -4.22 7.01
N LEU A 236 3.96 -4.49 6.81
CA LEU A 236 4.63 -5.69 7.29
C LEU A 236 4.71 -5.74 8.82
N THR A 237 5.01 -4.62 9.49
CA THR A 237 5.01 -4.54 10.98
C THR A 237 3.68 -5.01 11.55
N ILE A 238 2.56 -4.43 11.08
CA ILE A 238 1.24 -4.76 11.63
C ILE A 238 0.86 -6.22 11.32
N HIS A 239 1.20 -6.71 10.12
CA HIS A 239 0.99 -8.12 9.76
C HIS A 239 1.78 -9.10 10.67
N ILE A 240 3.02 -8.77 11.03
CA ILE A 240 3.83 -9.55 11.98
C ILE A 240 3.20 -9.54 13.38
N VAL A 241 2.77 -8.37 13.88
CA VAL A 241 2.10 -8.23 15.19
C VAL A 241 0.86 -9.11 15.25
N ASP A 242 -0.03 -8.99 14.27
CA ASP A 242 -1.31 -9.69 14.26
C ASP A 242 -1.12 -11.22 14.11
N ARG A 243 -0.16 -11.68 13.27
CA ARG A 243 0.17 -13.11 13.19
C ARG A 243 0.79 -13.66 14.46
N TYR A 244 1.62 -12.89 15.17
CA TYR A 244 2.14 -13.32 16.46
C TYR A 244 1.03 -13.43 17.51
N LEU A 245 0.13 -12.44 17.57
CA LEU A 245 -1.04 -12.47 18.47
C LEU A 245 -2.04 -13.58 18.10
N SER A 246 -2.09 -14.03 16.85
CA SER A 246 -2.90 -15.19 16.44
C SER A 246 -2.34 -16.55 16.88
N THR A 247 -1.07 -16.62 17.28
CA THR A 247 -0.37 -17.86 17.65
C THR A 247 0.21 -17.85 19.08
N HIS A 248 0.16 -16.71 19.77
CA HIS A 248 0.74 -16.55 21.09
C HIS A 248 -0.07 -15.60 21.98
N ILE A 249 -0.36 -16.02 23.21
CA ILE A 249 -0.99 -15.16 24.22
C ILE A 249 0.10 -14.21 24.76
N VAL A 250 -0.17 -12.90 24.71
CA VAL A 250 0.79 -11.88 25.11
C VAL A 250 0.21 -11.06 26.28
N PRO A 251 0.96 -10.87 27.39
CA PRO A 251 0.49 -10.02 28.48
C PRO A 251 0.55 -8.54 28.09
N LYS A 252 -0.38 -7.73 28.58
CA LYS A 252 -0.56 -6.32 28.17
C LYS A 252 0.74 -5.48 28.22
N ARG A 253 1.61 -5.75 29.22
CA ARG A 253 2.91 -5.08 29.43
C ARG A 253 3.97 -5.36 28.34
N GLU A 254 3.83 -6.44 27.58
CA GLU A 254 4.77 -6.86 26.53
C GLU A 254 4.26 -6.50 25.12
N LEU A 255 3.04 -5.97 24.99
CA LEU A 255 2.43 -5.60 23.71
C LEU A 255 3.22 -4.52 22.96
N GLN A 256 3.78 -3.52 23.67
CA GLN A 256 4.63 -2.50 23.04
C GLN A 256 5.98 -3.09 22.58
N LEU A 257 6.57 -3.98 23.38
CA LEU A 257 7.80 -4.69 23.04
C LEU A 257 7.61 -5.56 21.78
N LEU A 258 6.48 -6.26 21.68
CA LEU A 258 6.07 -6.99 20.47
C LEU A 258 6.00 -6.05 19.26
N GLY A 259 5.30 -4.91 19.38
CA GLY A 259 5.17 -3.96 18.27
C GLY A 259 6.52 -3.41 17.78
N MET A 260 7.39 -2.98 18.69
CA MET A 260 8.73 -2.49 18.32
C MET A 260 9.60 -3.58 17.69
N SER A 261 9.59 -4.78 18.25
CA SER A 261 10.40 -5.89 17.74
C SER A 261 9.88 -6.37 16.37
N SER A 262 8.56 -6.29 16.14
CA SER A 262 7.96 -6.53 14.83
C SER A 262 8.38 -5.47 13.81
N MET A 263 8.49 -4.19 14.23
CA MET A 263 8.98 -3.12 13.37
C MET A 263 10.47 -3.25 13.07
N LEU A 264 11.29 -3.62 14.05
CA LEU A 264 12.72 -3.92 13.84
C LEU A 264 12.90 -5.03 12.79
N ILE A 265 12.10 -6.11 12.88
CA ILE A 265 12.10 -7.19 11.88
C ILE A 265 11.68 -6.66 10.50
N ALA A 266 10.59 -5.90 10.42
CA ALA A 266 10.11 -5.34 9.16
C ALA A 266 11.14 -4.38 8.53
N SER A 267 11.76 -3.50 9.34
CA SER A 267 12.80 -2.58 8.88
C SER A 267 14.02 -3.33 8.36
N LYS A 268 14.50 -4.38 9.07
CA LYS A 268 15.60 -5.24 8.59
C LYS A 268 15.27 -5.99 7.29
N TYR A 269 13.99 -6.09 6.92
CA TYR A 269 13.52 -6.84 5.75
C TYR A 269 13.27 -5.94 4.54
N GLU A 270 12.68 -4.75 4.73
CA GLU A 270 12.29 -3.84 3.64
C GLU A 270 13.23 -2.64 3.45
N GLU A 271 13.93 -2.17 4.50
CA GLU A 271 14.74 -0.94 4.42
C GLU A 271 16.17 -1.21 3.96
N ILE A 272 16.70 -0.33 3.10
CA ILE A 272 18.14 -0.31 2.77
C ILE A 272 18.98 0.03 4.01
N TRP A 273 18.45 0.91 4.88
CA TRP A 273 19.10 1.40 6.09
C TRP A 273 18.15 1.28 7.29
N ALA A 274 17.98 0.07 7.81
CA ALA A 274 17.15 -0.19 8.98
C ALA A 274 17.67 0.54 10.25
N PRO A 275 16.80 1.06 11.14
CA PRO A 275 17.23 1.62 12.42
C PRO A 275 17.91 0.58 13.32
N GLU A 276 18.87 1.03 14.15
CA GLU A 276 19.56 0.14 15.07
C GLU A 276 18.63 -0.30 16.23
N VAL A 277 18.94 -1.42 16.88
CA VAL A 277 18.25 -1.83 18.12
C VAL A 277 18.32 -0.73 19.19
N ASN A 278 19.42 0.04 19.20
CA ASN A 278 19.62 1.17 20.11
C ASN A 278 18.64 2.34 19.84
N ASP A 279 18.21 2.55 18.59
CA ASP A 279 17.18 3.54 18.25
C ASP A 279 15.83 3.14 18.86
N PHE A 280 15.48 1.85 18.81
CA PHE A 280 14.27 1.32 19.45
C PHE A 280 14.34 1.40 20.99
N VAL A 281 15.50 1.14 21.61
CA VAL A 281 15.72 1.38 23.05
C VAL A 281 15.53 2.87 23.40
N CYS A 282 15.94 3.78 22.52
CA CYS A 282 15.80 5.22 22.75
C CYS A 282 14.37 5.72 22.54
N ILE A 283 13.66 5.26 21.52
CA ILE A 283 12.28 5.69 21.25
C ILE A 283 11.29 5.17 22.32
N SER A 284 11.60 4.05 22.97
CA SER A 284 10.87 3.54 24.12
C SER A 284 11.24 4.21 25.46
N ASP A 285 11.88 5.39 25.48
CA ASP A 285 12.54 6.04 26.64
C ASP A 285 13.23 5.06 27.60
N ARG A 286 13.89 4.03 27.04
CA ARG A 286 14.59 2.96 27.77
C ARG A 286 13.71 2.06 28.67
N ALA A 287 12.40 2.02 28.43
CA ALA A 287 11.48 1.06 29.06
C ALA A 287 11.87 -0.42 28.79
N TYR A 288 12.58 -0.68 27.70
CA TYR A 288 13.11 -2.01 27.35
C TYR A 288 14.62 -1.91 27.06
N THR A 289 15.35 -2.97 27.38
CA THR A 289 16.78 -3.09 27.07
C THR A 289 16.99 -3.72 25.69
N ARG A 290 18.23 -3.69 25.19
CA ARG A 290 18.60 -4.35 23.93
C ARG A 290 18.26 -5.85 23.97
N GLU A 291 18.49 -6.50 25.10
CA GLU A 291 18.28 -7.93 25.33
C GLU A 291 16.78 -8.28 25.27
N HIS A 292 15.90 -7.42 25.82
CA HIS A 292 14.45 -7.62 25.72
C HIS A 292 13.97 -7.58 24.26
N ILE A 293 14.47 -6.63 23.46
CA ILE A 293 14.10 -6.51 22.04
C ILE A 293 14.63 -7.70 21.23
N LEU A 294 15.89 -8.09 21.41
CA LEU A 294 16.48 -9.25 20.72
C LEU A 294 15.83 -10.59 21.13
N ALA A 295 15.43 -10.73 22.39
CA ALA A 295 14.69 -11.91 22.85
C ALA A 295 13.29 -11.99 22.23
N MET A 296 12.58 -10.86 22.13
CA MET A 296 11.27 -10.78 21.49
C MET A 296 11.38 -11.00 19.97
N GLU A 297 12.35 -10.38 19.29
CA GLU A 297 12.67 -10.63 17.86
C GLU A 297 12.85 -12.12 17.59
N LYS A 298 13.70 -12.80 18.38
CA LYS A 298 13.93 -14.24 18.26
C LYS A 298 12.65 -15.06 18.50
N SER A 299 11.80 -14.65 19.45
CA SER A 299 10.51 -15.31 19.71
C SER A 299 9.56 -15.17 18.52
N ILE A 300 9.43 -13.96 17.96
CA ILE A 300 8.59 -13.68 16.79
C ILE A 300 9.03 -14.53 15.59
N LEU A 301 10.31 -14.46 15.22
CA LEU A 301 10.86 -15.21 14.07
C LEU A 301 10.70 -16.72 14.25
N GLY A 302 10.92 -17.23 15.47
CA GLY A 302 10.72 -18.64 15.83
C GLY A 302 9.26 -19.09 15.76
N LYS A 303 8.29 -18.24 16.17
CA LYS A 303 6.86 -18.54 16.12
C LYS A 303 6.27 -18.43 14.70
N LEU A 304 6.74 -17.47 13.92
CA LEU A 304 6.29 -17.28 12.53
C LEU A 304 7.01 -18.18 11.52
N GLY A 305 7.92 -19.04 11.98
CA GLY A 305 8.66 -19.98 11.12
C GLY A 305 9.53 -19.29 10.06
N TRP A 306 9.99 -18.06 10.34
CA TRP A 306 10.69 -17.18 9.39
C TRP A 306 9.91 -16.80 8.12
N THR A 307 8.60 -17.10 8.06
CA THR A 307 7.74 -16.76 6.92
C THR A 307 7.31 -15.30 6.98
N LEU A 308 8.17 -14.40 6.50
CA LEU A 308 7.93 -12.95 6.43
C LEU A 308 7.45 -12.48 5.05
N THR A 309 7.88 -13.15 3.97
CA THR A 309 7.55 -12.81 2.58
C THR A 309 6.08 -13.08 2.27
N VAL A 310 5.22 -12.07 2.43
CA VAL A 310 3.76 -12.17 2.29
C VAL A 310 3.19 -10.95 1.57
N PRO A 311 2.13 -11.09 0.76
CA PRO A 311 1.48 -9.95 0.10
C PRO A 311 0.67 -9.14 1.12
N THR A 312 1.25 -8.05 1.61
CA THR A 312 0.56 -7.09 2.49
C THR A 312 -0.46 -6.25 1.69
N PRO A 313 -1.39 -5.51 2.33
CA PRO A 313 -2.30 -4.63 1.60
C PRO A 313 -1.58 -3.61 0.71
N TYR A 314 -0.35 -3.21 1.06
CA TYR A 314 0.42 -2.20 0.34
C TYR A 314 0.70 -2.56 -1.11
N VAL A 315 1.13 -3.80 -1.40
CA VAL A 315 1.46 -4.20 -2.78
C VAL A 315 0.25 -4.08 -3.71
N PHE A 316 -0.95 -4.33 -3.18
CA PHE A 316 -2.21 -4.16 -3.91
C PHE A 316 -2.62 -2.68 -4.02
N LEU A 317 -2.41 -1.87 -2.97
CA LEU A 317 -2.67 -0.43 -3.01
C LEU A 317 -1.91 0.24 -4.15
N VAL A 318 -0.60 -0.02 -4.29
CA VAL A 318 0.23 0.55 -5.37
C VAL A 318 -0.36 0.22 -6.76
N ARG A 319 -0.72 -1.04 -7.02
CA ARG A 319 -1.33 -1.47 -8.29
C ARG A 319 -2.68 -0.82 -8.55
N PHE A 320 -3.53 -0.75 -7.52
CA PHE A 320 -4.91 -0.31 -7.70
C PHE A 320 -5.03 1.21 -7.75
N ILE A 321 -4.13 1.96 -7.10
CA ILE A 321 -3.96 3.41 -7.26
C ILE A 321 -3.51 3.72 -8.70
N LYS A 322 -2.55 2.95 -9.25
CA LYS A 322 -2.14 3.06 -10.66
C LYS A 322 -3.30 2.78 -11.61
N ALA A 323 -4.04 1.68 -11.37
CA ALA A 323 -5.22 1.30 -12.16
C ALA A 323 -6.36 2.34 -12.09
N ALA A 324 -6.48 3.06 -10.98
CA ALA A 324 -7.46 4.13 -10.82
C ALA A 324 -7.09 5.43 -11.58
N VAL A 325 -5.92 5.49 -12.21
CA VAL A 325 -5.32 6.69 -12.83
C VAL A 325 -5.29 7.86 -11.83
N ALA A 326 -4.68 7.61 -10.68
CA ALA A 326 -4.72 8.52 -9.54
C ALA A 326 -3.92 9.82 -9.76
N ASP A 327 -4.53 10.94 -9.41
CA ASP A 327 -3.79 12.14 -9.02
C ASP A 327 -3.30 11.99 -7.56
N LYS A 328 -2.31 12.80 -7.15
CA LYS A 328 -1.75 12.77 -5.78
C LYS A 328 -2.80 12.95 -4.67
N LYS A 329 -3.92 13.63 -4.95
CA LYS A 329 -4.98 13.84 -3.96
C LYS A 329 -5.80 12.56 -3.77
N MET A 330 -6.04 11.80 -4.85
CA MET A 330 -6.67 10.49 -4.77
C MET A 330 -5.74 9.47 -4.11
N GLU A 331 -4.46 9.42 -4.49
CA GLU A 331 -3.44 8.60 -3.83
C GLU A 331 -3.42 8.83 -2.30
N HIS A 332 -3.31 10.09 -1.85
CA HIS A 332 -3.35 10.42 -0.43
C HIS A 332 -4.65 10.03 0.28
N MET A 333 -5.80 10.14 -0.40
CA MET A 333 -7.09 9.69 0.16
C MET A 333 -7.15 8.16 0.27
N VAL A 334 -6.60 7.42 -0.70
CA VAL A 334 -6.55 5.96 -0.67
C VAL A 334 -5.69 5.47 0.50
N TYR A 335 -4.46 5.99 0.64
CA TYR A 335 -3.59 5.56 1.76
C TYR A 335 -4.16 5.92 3.13
N PHE A 336 -4.82 7.08 3.27
CA PHE A 336 -5.49 7.45 4.52
C PHE A 336 -6.62 6.51 4.90
N LEU A 337 -7.50 6.17 3.95
CA LEU A 337 -8.57 5.20 4.21
C LEU A 337 -7.99 3.82 4.53
N ALA A 338 -6.93 3.40 3.84
CA ALA A 338 -6.25 2.14 4.12
C ALA A 338 -5.56 2.12 5.49
N GLU A 339 -4.90 3.20 5.92
CA GLU A 339 -4.29 3.31 7.26
C GLU A 339 -5.34 3.41 8.38
N LEU A 340 -6.48 4.09 8.15
CA LEU A 340 -7.62 4.03 9.06
C LEU A 340 -8.16 2.59 9.20
N GLY A 341 -8.23 1.84 8.09
CA GLY A 341 -8.57 0.42 8.12
C GLY A 341 -7.57 -0.42 8.91
N LEU A 342 -6.27 -0.16 8.74
CA LEU A 342 -5.18 -0.88 9.43
C LEU A 342 -5.27 -0.77 10.96
N MET A 343 -5.73 0.37 11.48
CA MET A 343 -5.97 0.58 12.91
C MET A 343 -7.10 -0.28 13.48
N GLN A 344 -8.12 -0.59 12.69
CA GLN A 344 -9.36 -1.20 13.16
C GLN A 344 -9.30 -2.73 13.11
N TYR A 345 -9.63 -3.38 14.23
CA TYR A 345 -9.48 -4.84 14.33
C TYR A 345 -10.38 -5.60 13.37
N GLY A 346 -11.66 -5.22 13.24
CA GLY A 346 -12.61 -5.89 12.34
C GLY A 346 -12.16 -5.99 10.87
N MET A 347 -11.19 -5.16 10.45
CA MET A 347 -10.65 -5.20 9.09
C MET A 347 -9.76 -6.40 8.79
N ILE A 348 -9.29 -7.16 9.80
CA ILE A 348 -8.52 -8.39 9.56
C ILE A 348 -9.31 -9.48 8.81
N MET A 349 -10.65 -9.38 8.82
CA MET A 349 -11.55 -10.32 8.13
C MET A 349 -11.52 -10.16 6.61
N PHE A 350 -11.08 -9.00 6.11
CA PHE A 350 -10.95 -8.74 4.68
C PHE A 350 -9.54 -9.14 4.19
N SER A 351 -9.47 -9.70 2.98
CA SER A 351 -8.18 -10.01 2.39
C SER A 351 -7.38 -8.74 2.09
N PRO A 352 -6.04 -8.81 2.02
CA PRO A 352 -5.19 -7.65 1.69
C PRO A 352 -5.62 -6.91 0.41
N SER A 353 -6.01 -7.65 -0.62
CA SER A 353 -6.48 -7.04 -1.87
C SER A 353 -7.91 -6.51 -1.80
N MET A 354 -8.80 -7.08 -0.97
CA MET A 354 -10.14 -6.53 -0.72
C MET A 354 -10.03 -5.16 -0.03
N LEU A 355 -9.23 -5.07 1.03
CA LEU A 355 -8.98 -3.81 1.74
C LEU A 355 -8.45 -2.73 0.77
N ALA A 356 -7.49 -3.08 -0.07
CA ALA A 356 -6.91 -2.16 -1.04
C ALA A 356 -7.92 -1.68 -2.10
N ALA A 357 -8.71 -2.60 -2.68
CA ALA A 357 -9.72 -2.25 -3.69
C ALA A 357 -10.86 -1.40 -3.10
N SER A 358 -11.32 -1.73 -1.89
CA SER A 358 -12.34 -0.93 -1.19
C SER A 358 -11.82 0.44 -0.76
N ALA A 359 -10.53 0.60 -0.44
CA ALA A 359 -9.93 1.91 -0.19
C ALA A 359 -9.91 2.78 -1.46
N VAL A 360 -9.58 2.21 -2.62
CA VAL A 360 -9.69 2.91 -3.93
C VAL A 360 -11.13 3.29 -4.25
N TYR A 361 -12.08 2.38 -4.07
CA TYR A 361 -13.50 2.65 -4.29
C TYR A 361 -14.03 3.77 -3.35
N ALA A 362 -13.77 3.66 -2.06
CA ALA A 362 -14.16 4.66 -1.06
C ALA A 362 -13.52 6.03 -1.31
N ALA A 363 -12.26 6.08 -1.78
CA ALA A 363 -11.60 7.32 -2.18
C ALA A 363 -12.26 7.97 -3.41
N ARG A 364 -12.61 7.17 -4.43
CA ARG A 364 -13.32 7.64 -5.63
C ARG A 364 -14.70 8.20 -5.28
N CYS A 365 -15.45 7.54 -4.40
CA CYS A 365 -16.70 8.06 -3.83
C CYS A 365 -16.48 9.38 -3.07
N THR A 366 -15.49 9.44 -2.18
CA THR A 366 -15.20 10.63 -1.34
C THR A 366 -14.77 11.84 -2.18
N LEU A 367 -14.09 11.60 -3.31
CA LEU A 367 -13.63 12.63 -4.24
C LEU A 367 -14.58 12.88 -5.42
N ASN A 368 -15.77 12.26 -5.44
CA ASN A 368 -16.77 12.35 -6.51
C ASN A 368 -16.19 12.06 -7.92
N LYS A 369 -15.28 11.08 -8.02
CA LYS A 369 -14.69 10.67 -9.31
C LYS A 369 -15.72 9.87 -10.11
N THR A 370 -15.77 10.08 -11.42
CA THR A 370 -16.66 9.35 -12.34
C THR A 370 -15.85 8.77 -13.51
N PRO A 371 -16.13 7.54 -13.96
CA PRO A 371 -17.00 6.53 -13.34
C PRO A 371 -16.47 6.10 -11.96
N LEU A 372 -17.34 5.58 -11.07
CA LEU A 372 -16.91 5.13 -9.75
C LEU A 372 -16.05 3.86 -9.83
N TRP A 373 -16.44 2.90 -10.67
CA TRP A 373 -15.72 1.63 -10.88
C TRP A 373 -15.75 1.20 -12.36
N ASP A 374 -14.65 1.46 -13.07
CA ASP A 374 -14.49 1.18 -14.50
C ASP A 374 -13.98 -0.26 -14.80
N GLU A 375 -13.95 -0.62 -16.09
CA GLU A 375 -13.46 -1.93 -16.55
C GLU A 375 -11.96 -2.15 -16.27
N THR A 376 -11.14 -1.08 -16.26
CA THR A 376 -9.71 -1.14 -15.89
C THR A 376 -9.55 -1.57 -14.43
N LEU A 377 -10.31 -0.94 -13.53
CA LEU A 377 -10.34 -1.31 -12.11
C LEU A 377 -10.87 -2.73 -11.90
N LYS A 378 -11.95 -3.14 -12.58
CA LYS A 378 -12.44 -4.53 -12.50
C LYS A 378 -11.40 -5.53 -12.96
N LEU A 379 -10.68 -5.25 -14.05
CA LEU A 379 -9.62 -6.12 -14.59
C LEU A 379 -8.48 -6.32 -13.59
N HIS A 380 -7.83 -5.23 -13.13
CA HIS A 380 -6.64 -5.35 -12.31
C HIS A 380 -6.93 -5.73 -10.84
N THR A 381 -8.12 -5.40 -10.31
CA THR A 381 -8.50 -5.79 -8.94
C THR A 381 -9.11 -7.18 -8.85
N GLY A 382 -9.78 -7.64 -9.91
CA GLY A 382 -10.62 -8.84 -9.91
C GLY A 382 -11.95 -8.69 -9.15
N PHE A 383 -12.36 -7.46 -8.79
CA PHE A 383 -13.58 -7.19 -8.02
C PHE A 383 -14.60 -6.34 -8.78
N CYS A 384 -15.88 -6.66 -8.59
CA CYS A 384 -17.02 -5.82 -8.96
C CYS A 384 -17.41 -4.88 -7.82
N GLU A 385 -18.00 -3.73 -8.14
CA GLU A 385 -18.44 -2.70 -7.18
C GLU A 385 -19.24 -3.29 -6.00
N SER A 386 -20.20 -4.17 -6.29
CA SER A 386 -21.06 -4.81 -5.29
C SER A 386 -20.32 -5.62 -4.22
N GLN A 387 -19.11 -6.13 -4.52
CA GLN A 387 -18.28 -6.86 -3.57
C GLN A 387 -17.49 -5.93 -2.64
N LEU A 388 -17.26 -4.69 -3.05
CA LEU A 388 -16.44 -3.72 -2.33
C LEU A 388 -17.22 -2.87 -1.33
N ILE A 389 -18.56 -2.80 -1.50
CA ILE A 389 -19.44 -1.90 -0.73
C ILE A 389 -19.27 -2.09 0.78
N GLU A 390 -19.30 -3.32 1.30
CA GLU A 390 -19.27 -3.57 2.74
C GLU A 390 -17.98 -3.05 3.40
N CYS A 391 -16.83 -3.48 2.90
CA CYS A 391 -15.53 -3.00 3.38
C CYS A 391 -15.37 -1.49 3.16
N ALA A 392 -15.89 -0.94 2.05
CA ALA A 392 -15.84 0.51 1.79
C ALA A 392 -16.73 1.32 2.75
N LYS A 393 -17.91 0.83 3.14
CA LYS A 393 -18.76 1.46 4.17
C LYS A 393 -18.02 1.54 5.51
N GLN A 394 -17.32 0.48 5.91
CA GLN A 394 -16.51 0.48 7.14
C GLN A 394 -15.41 1.55 7.09
N LEU A 395 -14.62 1.60 6.00
CA LEU A 395 -13.58 2.63 5.82
C LEU A 395 -14.12 4.07 5.89
N VAL A 396 -15.27 4.33 5.26
CA VAL A 396 -15.92 5.65 5.29
C VAL A 396 -16.52 5.96 6.67
N SER A 397 -17.02 4.95 7.41
CA SER A 397 -17.44 5.10 8.80
C SER A 397 -16.25 5.49 9.70
N PHE A 398 -15.10 4.84 9.57
CA PHE A 398 -13.90 5.22 10.33
C PHE A 398 -13.44 6.64 9.99
N HIS A 399 -13.48 7.03 8.71
CA HIS A 399 -13.22 8.42 8.31
C HIS A 399 -14.17 9.40 8.99
N SER A 400 -15.48 9.09 9.10
CA SER A 400 -16.45 9.96 9.76
C SER A 400 -16.16 10.23 11.24
N GLY A 401 -15.60 9.26 11.97
CA GLY A 401 -15.19 9.42 13.37
C GLY A 401 -13.75 9.91 13.58
N ALA A 402 -12.91 9.91 12.55
CA ALA A 402 -11.46 10.10 12.68
C ALA A 402 -11.04 11.47 13.25
N ALA A 403 -11.85 12.51 13.05
CA ALA A 403 -11.57 13.84 13.56
C ALA A 403 -11.76 13.95 15.08
N GLU A 404 -12.72 13.21 15.64
CA GLU A 404 -13.19 13.31 17.03
C GLU A 404 -12.64 12.18 17.93
N HIS A 405 -12.17 11.09 17.34
CA HIS A 405 -11.59 9.95 18.06
C HIS A 405 -10.36 10.34 18.90
N ASN A 406 -10.09 9.64 20.00
CA ASN A 406 -8.96 9.95 20.89
C ASN A 406 -7.59 9.61 20.28
N LEU A 407 -7.52 8.55 19.47
CA LEU A 407 -6.34 8.16 18.72
C LEU A 407 -6.40 8.84 17.35
N ARG A 408 -5.52 9.82 17.12
CA ARG A 408 -5.59 10.78 16.00
C ARG A 408 -4.31 10.80 15.16
N THR A 409 -3.47 9.78 15.22
CA THR A 409 -2.18 9.81 14.50
C THR A 409 -2.38 9.81 12.99
N VAL A 410 -3.18 8.89 12.47
CA VAL A 410 -3.52 8.85 11.04
C VAL A 410 -4.21 10.15 10.61
N TYR A 411 -5.17 10.65 11.39
CA TYR A 411 -5.82 11.94 11.11
C TYR A 411 -4.82 13.10 11.02
N ARG A 412 -3.91 13.23 11.99
CA ARG A 412 -2.87 14.29 12.00
C ARG A 412 -1.89 14.15 10.84
N LYS A 413 -1.44 12.93 10.52
CA LYS A 413 -0.55 12.62 9.39
C LYS A 413 -1.12 13.12 8.07
N TYR A 414 -2.42 12.86 7.83
CA TYR A 414 -3.12 13.21 6.59
C TYR A 414 -3.85 14.57 6.61
N ALA A 415 -3.86 15.28 7.74
CA ALA A 415 -4.25 16.68 7.83
C ALA A 415 -3.16 17.65 7.34
N SER A 416 -1.91 17.17 7.20
CA SER A 416 -0.78 17.96 6.70
C SER A 416 -0.98 18.42 5.26
N HIS A 417 -0.43 19.59 4.90
CA HIS A 417 -0.47 20.10 3.53
C HIS A 417 0.30 19.20 2.54
N GLU A 418 1.38 18.55 3.01
CA GLU A 418 2.16 17.55 2.26
C GLU A 418 1.29 16.37 1.81
N ARG A 419 0.35 15.93 2.67
CA ARG A 419 -0.67 14.91 2.36
C ARG A 419 -1.96 15.50 1.78
N SER A 420 -1.86 16.65 1.12
CA SER A 420 -2.95 17.38 0.47
C SER A 420 -4.14 17.73 1.39
N ALA A 421 -3.90 17.76 2.71
CA ALA A 421 -4.87 18.05 3.77
C ALA A 421 -6.17 17.23 3.68
N ILE A 422 -6.09 16.01 3.16
CA ILE A 422 -7.26 15.21 2.77
C ILE A 422 -8.12 14.77 3.95
N ALA A 423 -7.58 14.76 5.17
CA ALA A 423 -8.32 14.36 6.38
C ALA A 423 -9.42 15.37 6.77
N TYR A 424 -9.41 16.58 6.20
CA TYR A 424 -10.48 17.57 6.38
C TYR A 424 -11.62 17.46 5.35
N LEU A 425 -11.52 16.54 4.37
CA LEU A 425 -12.58 16.33 3.39
C LEU A 425 -13.75 15.57 4.02
N SER A 426 -14.98 15.92 3.67
CA SER A 426 -16.14 15.17 4.18
C SER A 426 -16.16 13.73 3.66
N PRO A 427 -16.46 12.71 4.49
CA PRO A 427 -16.61 11.33 4.05
C PRO A 427 -17.72 11.16 2.99
N ALA A 428 -17.62 10.11 2.17
CA ALA A 428 -18.60 9.77 1.14
C ALA A 428 -19.99 9.46 1.74
N LYS A 429 -20.90 10.45 1.73
CA LYS A 429 -22.27 10.29 2.26
C LYS A 429 -23.06 9.14 1.63
N SER A 430 -22.78 8.79 0.38
CA SER A 430 -23.38 7.64 -0.33
C SER A 430 -23.07 6.28 0.31
N LEU A 431 -22.00 6.18 1.12
CA LEU A 431 -21.58 4.96 1.80
C LEU A 431 -21.87 4.98 3.32
N LEU A 432 -22.41 6.08 3.85
CA LEU A 432 -22.85 6.21 5.25
C LEU A 432 -24.35 5.94 5.46
N ALA A 433 -25.10 5.71 4.38
CA ALA A 433 -26.54 5.41 4.38
C ALA A 433 -26.81 3.90 4.44
#